data_AF-A0A820FH48-F1
#
_entry.id   AF-A0A820FH48-F1
#
_cell.length_a   1.000
_cell.length_b   1.000
_cell.length_c   1.000
_cell.angle_alpha   90.00
_cell.angle_beta   90.00
_cell.angle_gamma   90.00
#
_symmetry.space_group_name_H-M   'P 1'
#
loop_
_entity.id
_entity.type
_entity.pdbx_description
1 polymer ?
#
loop_
_entity_poly.entity_id
_entity_poly.type
_entity_poly.pdbx_seq_one_letter_code
_entity_poly.pdbx_strand_id
1 'polypeptide(L)'
;MSAEEPFGIMGAQIKIKLTLLSSNITNTITKYLPVIRINPKQKTTFEIEIDLHEDTKVFTLRRMLPRMKMFQQIKERSPLYVSPRCLLIKNVFYKTAEPKRALVNSMA
;
A
#
# COMPACT_ATOMS: atom_id res chain seq x y z
N MET A 1 11.42 -8.66 6.29
CA MET A 1 10.63 -8.67 5.04
C MET A 1 11.48 -8.47 3.80
N SER A 2 12.29 -7.40 3.71
CA SER A 2 13.13 -7.12 2.52
C SER A 2 14.53 -7.74 2.56
N ALA A 3 15.09 -8.01 3.74
CA ALA A 3 16.46 -8.54 3.88
C ALA A 3 16.67 -9.94 3.26
N GLU A 4 15.59 -10.72 3.12
CA GLU A 4 15.59 -12.06 2.53
C GLU A 4 15.50 -12.03 0.99
N GLU A 5 15.26 -10.87 0.40
CA GLU A 5 15.02 -10.71 -1.03
C GLU A 5 16.31 -10.31 -1.76
N PRO A 6 16.46 -10.66 -3.05
CA PRO A 6 17.59 -10.20 -3.85
C PRO A 6 17.69 -8.68 -3.84
N PHE A 7 18.90 -8.17 -3.60
CA PHE A 7 19.22 -6.74 -3.46
C PHE A 7 18.58 -6.05 -2.24
N GLY A 8 18.02 -6.82 -1.29
CA GLY A 8 17.42 -6.27 -0.08
C GLY A 8 16.31 -5.26 -0.40
N ILE A 9 16.22 -4.19 0.40
CA ILE A 9 15.26 -3.10 0.16
C ILE A 9 15.49 -2.37 -1.17
N MET A 10 16.70 -2.41 -1.74
CA MET A 10 17.01 -1.77 -3.02
C MET A 10 16.31 -2.45 -4.21
N GLY A 11 15.91 -3.72 -4.06
CA GLY A 11 15.09 -4.45 -5.04
C GLY A 11 13.59 -4.19 -4.92
N ALA A 12 13.16 -3.38 -3.95
CA ALA A 12 11.75 -3.16 -3.66
C ALA A 12 11.14 -2.00 -4.48
N GLN A 13 9.85 -2.14 -4.78
CA GLN A 13 8.96 -0.99 -4.96
C GLN A 13 7.91 -0.96 -3.87
N ILE A 14 7.44 0.23 -3.51
CA ILE A 14 6.41 0.46 -2.51
C ILE A 14 5.13 0.86 -3.23
N LYS A 15 4.04 0.15 -2.92
CA LYS A 15 2.70 0.50 -3.33
C LYS A 15 1.90 0.84 -2.08
N ILE A 16 1.32 2.04 -2.04
CA ILE A 16 0.53 2.47 -0.89
C ILE A 16 -0.94 2.43 -1.28
N LYS A 17 -1.69 1.58 -0.58
CA LYS A 17 -3.14 1.51 -0.64
C LYS A 17 -3.69 2.28 0.55
N LEU A 18 -4.60 3.21 0.30
CA LEU A 18 -5.16 4.09 1.31
C LEU A 18 -6.68 3.97 1.29
N THR A 19 -7.25 3.34 2.31
CA THR A 19 -8.69 3.26 2.51
C THR A 19 -9.15 4.41 3.38
N LEU A 20 -9.96 5.29 2.77
CA LEU A 20 -10.51 6.49 3.34
C LEU A 20 -12.00 6.31 3.59
N LEU A 21 -12.54 7.00 4.57
CA LEU A 21 -13.97 7.22 4.69
C LEU A 21 -14.36 8.34 3.70
N SER A 22 -15.44 8.17 2.95
CA SER A 22 -15.92 9.16 1.98
C SER A 22 -16.31 10.48 2.65
N SER A 23 -16.37 11.58 1.88
CA SER A 23 -16.74 12.92 2.41
C SER A 23 -18.15 12.94 3.00
N ASN A 24 -19.06 12.14 2.48
CA ASN A 24 -20.41 11.94 3.03
C ASN A 24 -20.46 10.95 4.22
N ILE A 25 -19.31 10.39 4.64
CA ILE A 25 -19.15 9.58 5.86
C ILE A 25 -19.92 8.24 5.83
N THR A 26 -20.49 7.87 4.68
CA THR A 26 -21.30 6.66 4.55
C THR A 26 -20.53 5.44 4.05
N ASN A 27 -19.53 5.63 3.19
CA ASN A 27 -18.83 4.55 2.50
C ASN A 27 -17.31 4.70 2.65
N THR A 28 -16.56 3.65 2.36
CA THR A 28 -15.11 3.74 2.24
C THR A 28 -14.68 3.82 0.79
N ILE A 29 -13.69 4.67 0.50
CA ILE A 29 -13.07 4.84 -0.82
C ILE A 29 -11.63 4.35 -0.69
N THR A 30 -11.20 3.47 -1.58
CA THR A 30 -9.79 3.05 -1.67
C THR A 30 -9.09 3.84 -2.75
N LYS A 31 -7.96 4.44 -2.41
CA LYS A 31 -7.06 5.13 -3.34
C LYS A 31 -5.71 4.44 -3.34
N TYR A 32 -5.10 4.34 -4.52
CA TYR A 32 -3.72 3.92 -4.66
C TYR A 32 -2.86 5.14 -4.93
N LEU A 33 -1.83 5.33 -4.12
CA LEU A 33 -0.83 6.37 -4.38
C LEU A 33 0.14 5.90 -5.49
N PRO A 34 0.86 6.82 -6.14
CA PRO A 34 1.90 6.45 -7.10
C PRO A 34 2.88 5.44 -6.50
N VAL A 35 3.24 4.44 -7.29
CA VAL A 35 4.21 3.42 -6.89
C VAL A 35 5.59 4.06 -6.78
N ILE A 36 6.28 3.83 -5.67
CA ILE A 36 7.61 4.39 -5.38
C ILE A 36 8.65 3.30 -5.57
N ARG A 37 9.54 3.46 -6.53
CA ARG A 37 10.71 2.57 -6.66
C ARG A 37 11.81 3.04 -5.73
N ILE A 38 12.31 2.14 -4.87
CA ILE A 38 13.37 2.49 -3.91
C ILE A 38 14.66 2.88 -4.64
N ASN A 39 15.01 2.12 -5.68
CA ASN A 39 16.14 2.43 -6.53
C ASN A 39 15.73 2.34 -8.01
N PRO A 40 15.68 3.46 -8.76
CA PRO A 40 15.28 3.45 -10.16
C PRO A 40 16.30 2.75 -11.07
N LYS A 41 17.58 2.68 -10.67
CA LYS A 41 18.67 2.04 -11.41
C LYS A 41 18.68 0.51 -11.22
N GLN A 42 18.07 0.01 -10.14
CA GLN A 42 17.98 -1.42 -9.85
C GLN A 42 16.70 -2.00 -10.43
N LYS A 43 16.77 -3.22 -10.98
CA LYS A 43 15.57 -3.95 -11.40
C LYS A 43 14.76 -4.32 -10.15
N THR A 44 13.48 -3.94 -10.13
CA THR A 44 12.57 -4.32 -9.06
C THR A 44 12.33 -5.83 -9.07
N THR A 45 12.47 -6.49 -7.91
CA THR A 45 12.31 -7.94 -7.73
C THR A 45 11.08 -8.30 -6.89
N PHE A 46 10.58 -7.37 -6.09
CA PHE A 46 9.38 -7.53 -5.28
C PHE A 46 8.71 -6.18 -4.98
N GLU A 47 7.45 -6.24 -4.57
CA GLU A 47 6.65 -5.11 -4.10
C GLU A 47 6.29 -5.28 -2.64
N ILE A 48 6.37 -4.19 -1.89
CA ILE A 48 5.78 -4.06 -0.56
C ILE A 48 4.52 -3.22 -0.72
N GLU A 49 3.35 -3.84 -0.55
CA GLU A 49 2.09 -3.12 -0.45
C GLU A 49 1.86 -2.74 1.02
N ILE A 50 1.65 -1.45 1.27
CA ILE A 50 1.30 -0.89 2.58
C ILE A 50 -0.18 -0.51 2.53
N ASP A 51 -1.02 -1.25 3.25
CA ASP A 51 -2.45 -0.96 3.40
C ASP A 51 -2.65 -0.05 4.62
N LEU A 52 -2.99 1.20 4.34
CA LEU A 52 -3.23 2.26 5.29
C LEU A 52 -4.73 2.55 5.39
N HIS A 53 -5.20 2.80 6.60
CA HIS A 53 -6.59 3.15 6.87
C HIS A 53 -6.67 4.52 7.53
N GLU A 54 -7.64 5.35 7.12
CA GLU A 54 -7.94 6.61 7.81
C GLU A 54 -8.30 6.34 9.28
N ASP A 55 -7.73 7.13 10.19
CA ASP A 55 -8.13 7.08 11.60
C ASP A 55 -9.47 7.81 11.79
N THR A 56 -10.53 7.01 11.83
CA THR A 56 -11.89 7.52 12.02
C THR A 56 -12.19 7.92 13.47
N LYS A 57 -11.30 7.65 14.44
CA LYS A 57 -11.53 8.03 15.86
C LYS A 57 -11.64 9.53 16.04
N VAL A 58 -10.89 10.32 15.27
CA VAL A 58 -11.01 11.79 15.26
C VAL A 58 -12.43 12.24 14.89
N PHE A 59 -13.17 11.40 14.16
CA PHE A 59 -14.55 11.65 13.75
C PHE A 59 -15.59 10.83 14.54
N THR A 60 -15.19 9.98 15.50
CA THR A 60 -16.13 9.15 16.28
C THR A 60 -17.07 9.97 17.16
N LEU A 61 -16.60 11.08 17.74
CA LEU A 61 -17.46 12.05 18.46
C LEU A 61 -18.51 12.72 17.55
N ARG A 62 -18.32 12.65 16.23
CA ARG A 62 -19.23 13.23 15.22
C ARG A 62 -20.25 12.23 14.67
N ARG A 63 -20.28 10.98 15.18
CA ARG A 63 -21.25 9.94 14.78
C ARG A 63 -22.72 10.35 14.94
N MET A 64 -23.01 11.36 15.78
CA MET A 64 -24.37 11.86 15.96
C MET A 64 -24.81 12.92 14.93
N LEU A 65 -23.89 13.54 14.17
CA LEU A 65 -24.22 14.67 13.27
C LEU A 65 -23.65 14.58 11.83
N PRO A 66 -23.48 13.40 11.19
CA PRO A 66 -22.85 13.29 9.86
C PRO A 66 -23.61 13.98 8.71
N ARG A 67 -24.87 14.41 8.93
CA ARG A 67 -25.71 15.10 7.93
C ARG A 67 -25.59 16.63 7.93
N MET A 68 -24.90 17.21 8.90
CA MET A 68 -24.72 18.66 8.94
C MET A 68 -23.60 19.07 7.98
N LYS A 69 -23.91 19.95 7.00
CA LYS A 69 -22.97 20.47 5.98
C LYS A 69 -21.64 20.96 6.55
N MET A 70 -21.67 21.51 7.77
CA MET A 70 -20.49 21.97 8.49
C MET A 70 -19.46 20.85 8.74
N PHE A 71 -19.89 19.62 9.04
CA PHE A 71 -18.96 18.50 9.30
C PHE A 71 -18.29 17.97 8.04
N GLN A 72 -19.00 17.98 6.91
CA GLN A 72 -18.44 17.65 5.61
C GLN A 72 -17.34 18.65 5.23
N GLN A 73 -17.62 19.95 5.38
CA GLN A 73 -16.63 21.00 5.13
C GLN A 73 -15.42 20.91 6.05
N ILE A 74 -15.61 20.61 7.33
CA ILE A 74 -14.47 20.42 8.24
C ILE A 74 -13.66 19.19 7.81
N LYS A 75 -14.32 18.07 7.46
CA LYS A 75 -13.60 16.87 6.99
C LYS A 75 -12.76 17.14 5.74
N GLU A 76 -13.30 17.90 4.78
CA GLU A 76 -12.59 18.25 3.54
C GLU A 76 -11.39 19.19 3.76
N ARG A 77 -11.43 20.02 4.80
CA ARG A 77 -10.37 20.98 5.12
C ARG A 77 -9.37 20.45 6.16
N SER A 78 -9.74 19.42 6.92
CA SER A 78 -8.87 18.83 7.93
C SER A 78 -7.73 18.03 7.31
N PRO A 79 -6.55 18.02 7.94
CA PRO A 79 -5.50 17.07 7.60
C PRO A 79 -6.02 15.62 7.68
N LEU A 80 -5.55 14.79 6.76
CA LEU A 80 -5.82 13.36 6.80
C LEU A 80 -4.95 12.70 7.88
N TYR A 81 -5.59 12.07 8.86
CA TYR A 81 -4.91 11.25 9.87
C TYR A 81 -5.04 9.77 9.50
N VAL A 82 -3.92 9.06 9.56
CA VAL A 82 -3.85 7.63 9.23
C VAL A 82 -3.68 6.83 10.52
N SER A 83 -4.36 5.69 10.60
CA SER A 83 -4.24 4.75 11.71
C SER A 83 -2.78 4.29 11.87
N PRO A 84 -2.28 4.15 13.11
CA PRO A 84 -0.95 3.59 13.37
C PRO A 84 -0.88 2.08 13.04
N ARG A 85 -2.04 1.41 12.93
CA ARG A 85 -2.13 0.03 12.46
C ARG A 85 -2.21 0.03 10.93
N CYS A 86 -1.29 -0.68 10.30
CA CYS A 86 -1.27 -0.93 8.87
C CYS A 86 -0.99 -2.41 8.59
N LEU A 87 -1.36 -2.88 7.40
CA LEU A 87 -1.00 -4.21 6.91
C LEU A 87 0.14 -4.07 5.91
N LEU A 88 1.15 -4.92 6.04
CA LEU A 88 2.27 -5.00 5.11
C LEU A 88 2.19 -6.32 4.34
N ILE A 89 2.12 -6.25 3.02
CA ILE A 89 2.04 -7.41 2.14
C ILE A 89 3.27 -7.42 1.23
N LYS A 90 4.00 -8.53 1.17
CA LYS A 90 5.14 -8.72 0.25
C LYS A 90 4.72 -9.56 -0.94
N ASN A 91 4.81 -8.99 -2.14
CA ASN A 91 4.53 -9.66 -3.41
C ASN A 91 5.84 -9.83 -4.20
N VAL A 92 6.29 -11.07 -4.41
CA VAL A 92 7.53 -11.37 -5.14
C VAL A 92 7.27 -11.58 -6.63
N PHE A 93 8.08 -11.01 -7.51
CA PHE A 93 7.85 -11.05 -8.96
C PHE A 93 8.48 -12.25 -9.68
N TYR A 94 9.31 -13.04 -8.99
CA TYR A 94 10.11 -14.09 -9.61
C TYR A 94 9.62 -15.52 -9.36
N LYS A 95 8.62 -15.72 -8.49
CA LYS A 95 8.08 -17.07 -8.20
C LYS A 95 7.09 -17.61 -9.24
N THR A 96 6.78 -16.84 -10.29
CA THR A 96 5.91 -17.27 -11.40
C THR A 96 6.66 -17.80 -12.63
N ALA A 97 7.99 -17.83 -12.61
CA ALA A 97 8.76 -18.48 -13.67
C ALA A 97 8.89 -19.97 -13.35
N GLU A 98 8.29 -20.84 -14.16
CA GLU A 98 8.58 -22.27 -14.18
C GLU A 98 10.12 -22.50 -14.15
N PRO A 99 10.60 -23.54 -13.45
CA PRO A 99 12.03 -23.78 -13.33
C PRO A 99 12.63 -23.97 -14.72
N LYS A 100 13.47 -23.02 -15.15
CA LYS A 100 14.32 -23.21 -16.34
C LYS A 100 15.31 -24.33 -16.02
N ARG A 101 14.98 -25.55 -16.44
CA ARG A 101 15.91 -26.69 -16.45
C ARG A 101 17.06 -26.32 -17.38
N ALA A 102 18.24 -26.10 -16.83
CA ALA A 102 19.45 -26.07 -17.65
C ALA A 102 19.71 -27.50 -18.13
N LEU A 103 19.48 -27.77 -19.41
CA LEU A 103 20.03 -28.95 -20.06
C LEU A 103 21.52 -28.71 -20.23
N VAL A 104 22.31 -29.26 -19.31
CA VAL A 104 23.76 -29.38 -19.51
C VAL A 104 23.95 -30.55 -20.46
N ASN A 105 24.12 -30.27 -21.75
CA ASN A 105 24.69 -31.26 -22.67
C ASN A 105 26.15 -31.44 -22.26
N SER A 106 26.43 -32.45 -21.44
CA SER A 106 27.78 -32.98 -21.34
C SER A 106 28.07 -33.69 -22.66
N MET A 107 28.80 -33.02 -23.56
CA MET A 107 29.46 -33.74 -24.64
C MET A 107 30.51 -34.66 -24.01
N ALA A 108 30.24 -35.96 -24.06
CA ALA A 108 31.22 -37.03 -23.96
C ALA A 108 31.03 -37.92 -25.19
#